data_AF-I2JG02-F1
#
_entry.id   AF-I2JG02-F1
#
_cell.length_a   1.000
_cell.length_b   1.000
_cell.length_c   1.000
_cell.angle_alpha   90.00
_cell.angle_beta   90.00
_cell.angle_gamma   90.00
#
_symmetry.space_group_name_H-M   'P 1'
#
loop_
_entity.id
_entity.type
_entity.pdbx_description
1 polymer ?
#
loop_
_entity_poly.entity_id
_entity_poly.type
_entity_poly.pdbx_seq_one_letter_code
_entity_poly.pdbx_strand_id
1 'polypeptide(L)'
;MKTYFACSLMILLLTACAVPGSKSGDEVAVQPPAEGNVTANIETESCPGDNALPADVAAQFEAVDDPALLASVLGAPMAGMLCQGKVYQLKAGAELTIYRAWNSSNPNSRLGKWWAFSSPTGKTAQYRSDYEICYQWSPLDKLVHCKLSGGVKVVVGTGQSAKCSDYLSYPASAAKQIYIDNAAEAVMNCQEYDGVFQWQAVKN
;
A
#
# COMPACT_ATOMS: atom_id res chain seq x y z
N MET A 1 -27.89 -33.85 37.03
CA MET A 1 -27.21 -33.28 38.22
C MET A 1 -27.01 -31.80 37.94
N LYS A 2 -27.67 -30.94 38.73
CA LYS A 2 -27.73 -29.49 38.55
C LYS A 2 -26.53 -28.84 39.22
N THR A 3 -25.84 -27.93 38.54
CA THR A 3 -24.99 -26.93 39.19
C THR A 3 -25.23 -25.58 38.53
N TYR A 4 -25.79 -24.69 39.34
CA TYR A 4 -26.04 -23.29 39.07
C TYR A 4 -24.77 -22.50 39.40
N PHE A 5 -24.42 -21.50 38.59
CA PHE A 5 -23.55 -20.41 39.04
C PHE A 5 -24.26 -19.08 38.76
N ALA A 6 -24.69 -18.44 39.84
CA ALA A 6 -25.35 -17.16 39.85
C ALA A 6 -24.31 -16.06 39.63
N CYS A 7 -24.52 -15.20 38.63
CA CYS A 7 -23.80 -13.93 38.50
C CYS A 7 -24.80 -12.82 38.84
N SER A 8 -24.55 -12.16 39.97
CA SER A 8 -25.43 -11.16 40.56
C SER A 8 -24.96 -9.76 40.20
N LEU A 9 -25.92 -8.94 39.78
CA LEU A 9 -26.09 -7.49 40.04
C LEU A 9 -24.97 -6.50 39.68
N MET A 10 -25.27 -5.54 38.80
CA MET A 10 -25.68 -4.19 39.25
C MET A 10 -26.13 -3.31 38.09
N ILE A 11 -27.37 -2.82 38.19
CA ILE A 11 -27.99 -1.80 37.34
C ILE A 11 -27.73 -0.45 38.03
N LEU A 12 -27.17 0.51 37.30
CA LEU A 12 -27.12 1.93 37.70
C LEU A 12 -27.91 2.75 36.68
N LEU A 13 -29.14 3.10 37.07
CA LEU A 13 -29.98 4.11 36.44
C LEU A 13 -29.60 5.47 37.04
N LEU A 14 -29.17 6.40 36.20
CA LEU A 14 -29.05 7.81 36.57
C LEU A 14 -30.03 8.62 35.71
N THR A 15 -31.17 8.91 36.34
CA THR A 15 -32.12 9.97 35.99
C THR A 15 -31.50 11.32 36.32
N ALA A 16 -31.51 12.26 35.37
CA ALA A 16 -31.23 13.67 35.63
C ALA A 16 -32.32 14.57 35.05
N CYS A 17 -32.66 15.57 35.84
CA CYS A 17 -33.89 16.36 35.84
C CYS A 17 -34.00 17.36 34.67
N ALA A 18 -35.23 17.53 34.18
CA ALA A 18 -35.63 18.70 33.40
C ALA A 18 -35.93 19.90 34.32
N VAL A 19 -35.50 21.10 33.93
CA VAL A 19 -35.99 22.38 34.46
C VAL A 19 -36.37 23.28 33.27
N PRO A 20 -37.55 23.91 33.28
CA PRO A 20 -37.98 24.87 32.26
C PRO A 20 -37.67 26.32 32.67
N GLY A 21 -37.53 27.23 31.70
CA GLY A 21 -37.85 28.65 31.92
C GLY A 21 -36.99 29.72 31.24
N SER A 22 -37.63 30.38 30.27
CA SER A 22 -37.68 31.84 30.03
C SER A 22 -36.65 32.58 29.16
N LYS A 23 -37.25 33.55 28.46
CA LYS A 23 -36.83 34.39 27.33
C LYS A 23 -35.95 35.58 27.72
N SER A 24 -35.08 35.99 26.80
CA SER A 24 -34.76 37.38 26.38
C SER A 24 -33.56 37.28 25.43
N GLY A 25 -33.61 37.65 24.14
CA GLY A 25 -33.82 39.01 23.68
C GLY A 25 -32.49 39.76 23.72
N ASP A 26 -31.64 39.59 22.71
CA ASP A 26 -30.78 40.63 22.10
C ASP A 26 -29.95 40.00 20.96
N GLU A 27 -30.39 40.31 19.74
CA GLU A 27 -29.82 39.87 18.48
C GLU A 27 -28.69 40.85 18.09
N VAL A 28 -27.44 40.49 18.38
CA VAL A 28 -26.27 41.17 17.83
C VAL A 28 -25.82 40.35 16.62
N ALA A 29 -26.12 40.86 15.43
CA ALA A 29 -25.69 40.30 14.16
C ALA A 29 -24.15 40.35 14.05
N VAL A 30 -23.49 39.22 14.30
CA VAL A 30 -22.12 38.99 13.89
C VAL A 30 -22.16 38.38 12.48
N GLN A 31 -21.76 39.18 11.49
CA GLN A 31 -21.59 38.71 10.12
C GLN A 31 -20.60 37.53 10.10
N PRO A 32 -20.93 36.40 9.44
CA PRO A 32 -19.95 35.34 9.22
C PRO A 32 -18.78 35.89 8.38
N PRO A 33 -17.52 35.57 8.72
CA PRO A 33 -16.39 35.94 7.88
C PRO A 33 -16.57 35.31 6.50
N ALA A 34 -16.30 36.13 5.48
CA ALA A 34 -16.49 35.83 4.07
C ALA A 34 -16.02 34.42 3.71
N GLU A 35 -16.88 33.72 2.96
CA GLU A 35 -16.56 32.52 2.21
C GLU A 35 -15.44 32.84 1.22
N GLY A 36 -14.21 32.75 1.69
CA GLY A 36 -13.04 32.63 0.85
C GLY A 36 -13.20 31.33 0.10
N ASN A 37 -13.58 31.45 -1.17
CA ASN A 37 -13.68 30.37 -2.12
C ASN A 37 -12.28 29.79 -2.32
N VAL A 38 -11.87 28.91 -1.39
CA VAL A 38 -10.72 28.03 -1.59
C VAL A 38 -11.21 27.06 -2.65
N THR A 39 -11.01 27.45 -3.90
CA THR A 39 -10.86 26.51 -5.00
C THR A 39 -9.68 25.64 -4.60
N ALA A 40 -9.98 24.57 -3.86
CA ALA A 40 -9.13 23.40 -3.82
C ALA A 40 -9.04 22.96 -5.29
N ASN A 41 -7.99 23.42 -5.96
CA ASN A 41 -7.42 22.67 -7.05
C ASN A 41 -7.11 21.31 -6.44
N ILE A 42 -8.08 20.40 -6.56
CA ILE A 42 -7.81 18.97 -6.50
C ILE A 42 -6.87 18.78 -7.69
N GLU A 43 -5.57 18.85 -7.42
CA GLU A 43 -4.59 18.36 -8.36
C GLU A 43 -5.04 16.93 -8.64
N THR A 44 -5.45 16.71 -9.88
CA THR A 44 -5.57 15.38 -10.45
C THR A 44 -4.13 14.89 -10.49
N GLU A 45 -3.66 14.38 -9.35
CA GLU A 45 -2.29 13.89 -9.15
C GLU A 45 -2.01 12.91 -10.29
N SER A 46 -1.21 13.38 -11.24
CA SER A 46 -0.89 12.62 -12.44
C SER A 46 -0.01 11.46 -12.03
N CYS A 47 -0.38 10.23 -12.38
CA CYS A 47 0.44 9.06 -12.10
C CYS A 47 1.82 9.20 -12.75
N PRO A 48 2.91 9.31 -11.97
CA PRO A 48 4.24 9.46 -12.55
C PRO A 48 4.63 8.19 -13.33
N GLY A 49 5.37 8.37 -14.43
CA GLY A 49 5.87 7.27 -15.25
C GLY A 49 4.80 6.60 -16.13
N ASP A 50 4.99 5.32 -16.42
CA ASP A 50 4.12 4.51 -17.28
C ASP A 50 3.92 3.10 -16.70
N ASN A 51 2.90 2.39 -17.18
CA ASN A 51 2.59 1.01 -16.82
C ASN A 51 3.17 -0.03 -17.81
N ALA A 52 4.11 0.38 -18.68
CA ALA A 52 4.75 -0.55 -19.60
C ALA A 52 5.80 -1.40 -18.87
N LEU A 53 6.00 -2.64 -19.32
CA LEU A 53 7.07 -3.50 -18.81
C LEU A 53 8.46 -2.88 -19.07
N PRO A 54 9.44 -3.11 -18.17
CA PRO A 54 10.84 -2.84 -18.48
C PRO A 54 11.29 -3.55 -19.78
N ALA A 55 12.12 -2.88 -20.58
CA ALA A 55 12.44 -3.32 -21.94
C ALA A 55 13.14 -4.69 -21.99
N ASP A 56 13.94 -5.00 -20.96
CA ASP A 56 14.68 -6.26 -20.80
C ASP A 56 13.78 -7.47 -20.52
N VAL A 57 12.56 -7.25 -20.01
CA VAL A 57 11.60 -8.35 -19.72
C VAL A 57 10.37 -8.33 -20.61
N ALA A 58 10.09 -7.23 -21.31
CA ALA A 58 8.86 -7.02 -22.08
C ALA A 58 8.55 -8.16 -23.08
N ALA A 59 9.57 -8.71 -23.74
CA ALA A 59 9.41 -9.79 -24.72
C ALA A 59 8.91 -11.11 -24.12
N GLN A 60 9.02 -11.30 -22.80
CA GLN A 60 8.60 -12.51 -22.09
C GLN A 60 7.12 -12.51 -21.71
N PHE A 61 6.45 -11.36 -21.85
CA PHE A 61 5.05 -11.21 -21.46
C PHE A 61 4.14 -10.95 -22.66
N GLU A 62 2.85 -11.13 -22.42
CA GLU A 62 1.77 -10.72 -23.28
C GLU A 62 0.81 -9.86 -22.47
N ALA A 63 0.29 -8.78 -23.07
CA ALA A 63 -0.75 -7.99 -22.43
C ALA A 63 -2.06 -8.79 -22.44
N VAL A 64 -2.76 -8.81 -21.31
CA VAL A 64 -4.04 -9.51 -21.16
C VAL A 64 -5.09 -8.51 -20.69
N ASP A 65 -6.33 -8.67 -21.15
CA ASP A 65 -7.45 -7.90 -20.61
C ASP A 65 -8.05 -8.64 -19.41
N ASP A 66 -7.95 -8.01 -18.23
CA ASP A 66 -8.51 -8.52 -16.98
C ASP A 66 -8.89 -7.31 -16.09
N PRO A 67 -9.99 -6.64 -16.41
CA PRO A 67 -10.38 -5.40 -15.74
C PRO A 67 -10.70 -5.61 -14.26
N ALA A 68 -11.14 -6.81 -13.86
CA ALA A 68 -11.41 -7.14 -12.47
C ALA A 68 -10.11 -7.19 -11.64
N LEU A 69 -9.09 -7.89 -12.14
CA LEU A 69 -7.78 -7.91 -11.50
C LEU A 69 -7.16 -6.52 -11.46
N LEU A 70 -7.22 -5.75 -12.55
CA LEU A 70 -6.71 -4.38 -12.58
C LEU A 70 -7.42 -3.47 -11.56
N ALA A 71 -8.76 -3.48 -11.52
CA ALA A 71 -9.52 -2.66 -10.59
C ALA A 71 -9.24 -3.00 -9.11
N SER A 72 -8.85 -4.25 -8.82
CA SER A 72 -8.54 -4.71 -7.46
C SER A 72 -7.25 -4.11 -6.88
N VAL A 73 -6.41 -3.49 -7.72
CA VAL A 73 -5.08 -3.00 -7.33
C VAL A 73 -4.87 -1.51 -7.53
N LEU A 74 -5.84 -0.81 -8.11
CA LEU A 74 -5.76 0.64 -8.26
C LEU A 74 -6.24 1.32 -6.97
N GLY A 75 -5.46 2.28 -6.48
CA GLY A 75 -5.72 3.00 -5.24
C GLY A 75 -6.03 4.48 -5.46
N ALA A 76 -6.88 5.03 -4.59
CA ALA A 76 -7.00 6.47 -4.43
C ALA A 76 -5.72 7.07 -3.82
N PRO A 77 -5.45 8.37 -3.98
CA PRO A 77 -4.33 9.04 -3.30
C PRO A 77 -4.26 8.70 -1.81
N MET A 78 -3.05 8.57 -1.29
CA MET A 78 -2.73 8.17 0.09
C MET A 78 -3.04 6.71 0.48
N ALA A 79 -3.64 5.89 -0.39
CA ALA A 79 -4.00 4.50 -0.06
C ALA A 79 -2.83 3.50 -0.09
N GLY A 80 -1.67 3.88 -0.63
CA GLY A 80 -0.76 2.90 -1.23
C GLY A 80 -1.44 2.26 -2.45
N MET A 81 -1.04 1.07 -2.88
CA MET A 81 -1.53 0.44 -4.12
C MET A 81 -0.96 1.10 -5.40
N LEU A 82 -1.49 0.77 -6.58
CA LEU A 82 -1.04 1.33 -7.86
C LEU A 82 -1.82 2.59 -8.21
N CYS A 83 -1.13 3.58 -8.77
CA CYS A 83 -1.76 4.77 -9.36
C CYS A 83 -2.34 4.43 -10.74
N GLN A 84 -1.57 3.67 -11.52
CA GLN A 84 -1.95 3.14 -12.82
C GLN A 84 -1.36 1.74 -12.99
N GLY A 85 -1.96 0.91 -13.82
CA GLY A 85 -1.47 -0.44 -14.05
C GLY A 85 -1.95 -1.03 -15.36
N LYS A 86 -1.32 -2.13 -15.76
CA LYS A 86 -1.72 -2.96 -16.89
C LYS A 86 -1.48 -4.42 -16.56
N VAL A 87 -2.41 -5.26 -16.99
CA VAL A 87 -2.33 -6.71 -16.76
C VAL A 87 -1.47 -7.34 -17.83
N TYR A 88 -0.52 -8.15 -17.38
CA TYR A 88 0.38 -8.92 -18.22
C TYR A 88 0.36 -10.37 -17.78
N GLN A 89 0.57 -11.28 -18.72
CA GLN A 89 0.77 -12.69 -18.44
C GLN A 89 2.17 -13.09 -18.91
N LEU A 90 2.94 -13.71 -18.03
CA LEU A 90 4.23 -14.28 -18.41
C LEU A 90 3.98 -15.44 -19.38
N LYS A 91 4.69 -15.49 -20.51
CA LYS A 91 4.50 -16.53 -21.53
C LYS A 91 4.72 -17.91 -20.93
N ALA A 92 3.98 -18.90 -21.44
CA ALA A 92 4.14 -20.29 -21.01
C ALA A 92 5.60 -20.76 -21.22
N GLY A 93 6.17 -21.44 -20.22
CA GLY A 93 7.56 -21.91 -20.25
C GLY A 93 8.64 -20.85 -20.02
N ALA A 94 8.27 -19.57 -19.90
CA ALA A 94 9.20 -18.53 -19.43
C ALA A 94 9.27 -18.50 -17.90
N GLU A 95 10.38 -17.98 -17.38
CA GLU A 95 10.58 -17.74 -15.95
C GLU A 95 11.28 -16.41 -15.73
N LEU A 96 10.84 -15.65 -14.72
CA LEU A 96 11.42 -14.34 -14.40
C LEU A 96 11.83 -14.26 -12.94
N THR A 97 13.05 -13.81 -12.64
CA THR A 97 13.43 -13.50 -11.25
C THR A 97 12.73 -12.23 -10.79
N ILE A 98 12.05 -12.30 -9.64
CA ILE A 98 11.40 -11.15 -8.98
C ILE A 98 11.81 -11.08 -7.52
N TYR A 99 11.74 -9.89 -6.95
CA TYR A 99 12.30 -9.56 -5.63
C TYR A 99 11.24 -8.98 -4.71
N ARG A 100 11.31 -9.30 -3.41
CA ARG A 100 10.40 -8.75 -2.41
C ARG A 100 11.13 -8.59 -1.09
N ALA A 101 11.17 -7.35 -0.59
CA ALA A 101 11.50 -7.13 0.80
C ALA A 101 10.27 -7.46 1.68
N TRP A 102 10.50 -8.11 2.82
CA TRP A 102 9.44 -8.58 3.70
C TRP A 102 9.83 -8.43 5.18
N ASN A 103 8.86 -8.62 6.07
CA ASN A 103 9.00 -8.40 7.51
C ASN A 103 9.24 -9.73 8.23
N SER A 104 10.43 -9.96 8.79
CA SER A 104 10.73 -11.21 9.50
C SER A 104 9.81 -11.48 10.70
N SER A 105 9.30 -10.41 11.34
CA SER A 105 8.39 -10.50 12.48
C SER A 105 6.96 -10.88 12.06
N ASN A 106 6.66 -10.88 10.76
CA ASN A 106 5.42 -11.39 10.19
C ASN A 106 5.73 -12.35 9.03
N PRO A 107 5.95 -13.66 9.30
CA PRO A 107 6.31 -14.64 8.26
C PRO A 107 5.29 -14.75 7.12
N ASN A 108 4.01 -14.44 7.36
CA ASN A 108 2.98 -14.44 6.32
C ASN A 108 3.21 -13.34 5.28
N SER A 109 4.03 -12.32 5.59
CA SER A 109 4.41 -11.26 4.66
C SER A 109 5.45 -11.70 3.62
N ARG A 110 6.08 -12.88 3.80
CA ARG A 110 7.17 -13.38 2.95
C ARG A 110 6.79 -13.44 1.48
N LEU A 111 5.66 -14.08 1.14
CA LEU A 111 5.12 -14.18 -0.22
C LEU A 111 3.86 -13.32 -0.37
N GLY A 112 3.93 -12.07 0.08
CA GLY A 112 2.86 -11.11 -0.13
C GLY A 112 2.75 -10.65 -1.58
N LYS A 113 1.88 -9.67 -1.81
CA LYS A 113 1.41 -9.34 -3.17
C LYS A 113 2.34 -8.46 -4.00
N TRP A 114 3.20 -7.68 -3.36
CA TRP A 114 4.01 -6.64 -4.00
C TRP A 114 5.46 -7.09 -4.21
N TRP A 115 5.95 -6.97 -5.45
CA TRP A 115 7.25 -7.43 -5.89
C TRP A 115 7.93 -6.40 -6.81
N ALA A 116 9.22 -6.55 -7.02
CA ALA A 116 10.07 -5.72 -7.87
C ALA A 116 10.76 -6.56 -8.95
N PHE A 117 11.05 -5.94 -10.10
CA PHE A 117 11.81 -6.56 -11.20
C PHE A 117 13.29 -6.74 -10.88
N SER A 118 13.85 -5.90 -10.00
CA SER A 118 15.28 -5.87 -9.69
C SER A 118 15.52 -5.95 -8.19
N SER A 119 16.67 -6.50 -7.81
CA SER A 119 17.12 -6.46 -6.43
C SER A 119 17.23 -5.01 -5.95
N PRO A 120 16.75 -4.69 -4.73
CA PRO A 120 16.93 -3.36 -4.16
C PRO A 120 18.42 -3.05 -4.00
N THR A 121 18.80 -1.83 -4.37
CA THR A 121 20.17 -1.30 -4.21
C THR A 121 20.12 0.15 -3.75
N GLY A 122 21.23 0.66 -3.21
CA GLY A 122 21.33 2.06 -2.77
C GLY A 122 20.70 2.33 -1.40
N LYS A 123 20.12 3.51 -1.22
CA LYS A 123 19.61 3.98 0.08
C LYS A 123 18.27 3.32 0.41
N THR A 124 18.14 2.72 1.59
CA THR A 124 16.87 2.17 2.10
C THR A 124 15.73 3.19 2.06
N ALA A 125 16.00 4.46 2.40
CA ALA A 125 14.99 5.52 2.36
C ALA A 125 14.45 5.77 0.94
N GLN A 126 15.30 5.68 -0.09
CA GLN A 126 14.87 5.82 -1.48
C GLN A 126 14.00 4.62 -1.88
N TYR A 127 14.44 3.39 -1.58
CA TYR A 127 13.64 2.20 -1.88
C TYR A 127 12.26 2.23 -1.21
N ARG A 128 12.17 2.73 0.03
CA ARG A 128 10.87 2.93 0.70
C ARG A 128 9.99 3.95 0.00
N SER A 129 10.57 5.05 -0.49
CA SER A 129 9.81 6.06 -1.23
C SER A 129 9.36 5.54 -2.59
N ASP A 130 10.23 4.80 -3.29
CA ASP A 130 9.98 4.29 -4.64
C ASP A 130 8.85 3.25 -4.67
N TYR A 131 8.70 2.47 -3.59
CA TYR A 131 7.68 1.42 -3.44
C TYR A 131 6.66 1.72 -2.33
N GLU A 132 6.62 2.98 -1.87
CA GLU A 132 5.71 3.50 -0.86
C GLU A 132 5.59 2.61 0.40
N ILE A 133 6.72 2.04 0.85
CA ILE A 133 6.76 1.09 1.96
C ILE A 133 6.90 1.82 3.28
N CYS A 134 5.78 2.01 3.97
CA CYS A 134 5.74 2.55 5.32
C CYS A 134 6.56 1.69 6.30
N TYR A 135 7.28 2.34 7.21
CA TYR A 135 8.12 1.64 8.18
C TYR A 135 7.29 0.76 9.14
N GLN A 136 6.05 1.14 9.41
CA GLN A 136 5.11 0.35 10.21
C GLN A 136 4.65 -0.92 9.50
N TRP A 137 4.68 -0.95 8.15
CA TRP A 137 4.26 -2.12 7.38
C TRP A 137 5.39 -3.14 7.25
N SER A 138 6.61 -2.67 7.03
CA SER A 138 7.78 -3.54 6.92
C SER A 138 9.06 -2.85 7.40
N PRO A 139 9.87 -3.52 8.25
CA PRO A 139 11.19 -3.05 8.63
C PRO A 139 12.23 -3.18 7.50
N LEU A 140 11.93 -3.93 6.42
CA LEU A 140 12.85 -4.25 5.32
C LEU A 140 14.10 -5.03 5.77
N ASP A 141 13.92 -5.96 6.71
CA ASP A 141 14.99 -6.74 7.32
C ASP A 141 15.25 -8.07 6.61
N LYS A 142 14.35 -8.51 5.74
CA LYS A 142 14.53 -9.69 4.88
C LYS A 142 14.24 -9.37 3.43
N LEU A 143 14.92 -10.08 2.55
CA LEU A 143 14.65 -10.11 1.12
C LEU A 143 14.38 -11.56 0.70
N VAL A 144 13.43 -11.76 -0.20
CA VAL A 144 13.29 -13.01 -0.95
C VAL A 144 13.35 -12.68 -2.43
N HIS A 145 14.03 -13.53 -3.20
CA HIS A 145 13.87 -13.55 -4.65
C HIS A 145 13.39 -14.93 -5.08
N CYS A 146 12.50 -14.96 -6.06
CA CYS A 146 11.90 -16.18 -6.58
C CYS A 146 11.81 -16.13 -8.10
N LYS A 147 11.59 -17.28 -8.73
CA LYS A 147 11.19 -17.37 -10.13
C LYS A 147 9.67 -17.29 -10.26
N LEU A 148 9.17 -16.28 -10.96
CA LEU A 148 7.79 -16.21 -11.40
C LEU A 148 7.56 -17.27 -12.48
N SER A 149 6.52 -18.08 -12.30
CA SER A 149 6.18 -19.18 -13.19
C SER A 149 5.51 -18.67 -14.47
N GLY A 150 5.81 -19.28 -15.62
CA GLY A 150 5.12 -19.01 -16.88
C GLY A 150 3.62 -19.29 -16.77
N GLY A 151 2.82 -18.49 -17.49
CA GLY A 151 1.36 -18.54 -17.46
C GLY A 151 0.71 -17.71 -16.35
N VAL A 152 1.50 -17.16 -15.41
CA VAL A 152 0.97 -16.32 -14.33
C VAL A 152 0.60 -14.92 -14.84
N LYS A 153 -0.57 -14.44 -14.43
CA LYS A 153 -0.98 -13.04 -14.58
C LYS A 153 -0.42 -12.17 -13.46
N VAL A 154 0.05 -10.99 -13.82
CA VAL A 154 0.53 -9.94 -12.91
C VAL A 154 -0.04 -8.60 -13.34
N VAL A 155 -0.13 -7.66 -12.40
CA VAL A 155 -0.36 -6.25 -12.74
C VAL A 155 0.95 -5.50 -12.58
N VAL A 156 1.35 -4.77 -13.63
CA VAL A 156 2.54 -3.93 -13.60
C VAL A 156 2.10 -2.49 -13.67
N GLY A 157 2.68 -1.65 -12.81
CA GLY A 157 2.27 -0.27 -12.68
C GLY A 157 3.16 0.55 -11.77
N THR A 158 2.83 1.82 -11.68
CA THR A 158 3.52 2.79 -10.82
C THR A 158 2.74 3.03 -9.54
N GLY A 159 3.46 3.33 -8.46
CA GLY A 159 2.91 3.39 -7.12
C GLY A 159 2.00 4.60 -6.91
N GLN A 160 0.92 4.40 -6.15
CA GLN A 160 0.12 5.49 -5.61
C GLN A 160 0.72 5.95 -4.29
N SER A 161 0.62 7.25 -4.06
CA SER A 161 1.00 7.89 -2.81
C SER A 161 0.40 7.18 -1.58
N ALA A 162 1.11 7.23 -0.46
CA ALA A 162 0.74 6.48 0.75
C ALA A 162 0.87 7.35 2.01
N LYS A 163 -0.17 7.34 2.85
CA LYS A 163 -0.10 7.91 4.20
C LYS A 163 0.42 6.86 5.18
N CYS A 164 1.61 7.07 5.71
CA CYS A 164 2.24 6.16 6.68
C CYS A 164 1.97 6.57 8.13
N SER A 165 1.96 7.87 8.42
CA SER A 165 1.62 8.46 9.71
C SER A 165 1.28 9.93 9.53
N ASP A 166 0.90 10.63 10.60
CA ASP A 166 0.68 12.08 10.57
C ASP A 166 1.90 12.86 10.04
N TYR A 167 3.10 12.34 10.27
CA TYR A 167 4.37 12.98 9.93
C TYR A 167 5.11 12.34 8.73
N LEU A 168 4.56 11.27 8.16
CA LEU A 168 5.17 10.58 7.03
C LEU A 168 4.13 10.18 6.00
N SER A 169 4.34 10.64 4.78
CA SER A 169 3.69 10.14 3.58
C SER A 169 4.74 9.98 2.49
N TYR A 170 4.52 9.03 1.59
CA TYR A 170 5.25 8.96 0.34
C TYR A 170 4.40 9.53 -0.80
N PRO A 171 5.00 10.31 -1.72
CA PRO A 171 4.32 10.72 -2.94
C PRO A 171 4.09 9.51 -3.85
N ALA A 172 3.30 9.69 -4.91
CA ALA A 172 3.24 8.68 -5.97
C ALA A 172 4.62 8.54 -6.64
N SER A 173 5.01 7.30 -6.92
CA SER A 173 6.33 6.98 -7.48
C SER A 173 6.23 6.61 -8.95
N ALA A 174 7.24 6.95 -9.75
CA ALA A 174 7.39 6.46 -11.12
C ALA A 174 8.01 5.05 -11.19
N ALA A 175 8.43 4.47 -10.06
CA ALA A 175 9.03 3.15 -10.03
C ALA A 175 7.99 2.06 -10.34
N LYS A 176 8.42 1.08 -11.14
CA LYS A 176 7.56 -0.02 -11.59
C LYS A 176 7.53 -1.13 -10.54
N GLN A 177 6.32 -1.53 -10.19
CA GLN A 177 6.04 -2.59 -9.23
C GLN A 177 5.24 -3.70 -9.90
N ILE A 178 5.33 -4.90 -9.33
CA ILE A 178 4.60 -6.08 -9.77
C ILE A 178 3.62 -6.45 -8.66
N TYR A 179 2.34 -6.52 -8.99
CA TYR A 179 1.32 -7.12 -8.14
C TYR A 179 1.02 -8.54 -8.58
N ILE A 180 0.95 -9.45 -7.61
CA ILE A 180 0.55 -10.84 -7.78
C ILE A 180 -0.50 -11.16 -6.70
N ASP A 181 -1.70 -11.57 -7.11
CA ASP A 181 -2.80 -11.78 -6.16
C ASP A 181 -2.53 -12.94 -5.19
N ASN A 182 -2.02 -14.06 -5.73
CA ASN A 182 -1.58 -15.23 -4.97
C ASN A 182 -0.14 -15.59 -5.34
N ALA A 183 0.83 -14.92 -4.72
CA ALA A 183 2.24 -15.15 -5.00
C ALA A 183 2.71 -16.56 -4.61
N ALA A 184 2.08 -17.19 -3.61
CA ALA A 184 2.48 -18.51 -3.11
C ALA A 184 2.32 -19.63 -4.16
N GLU A 185 1.34 -19.51 -5.06
CA GLU A 185 1.13 -20.43 -6.18
C GLU A 185 1.82 -19.99 -7.47
N ALA A 186 2.23 -18.72 -7.55
CA ALA A 186 2.82 -18.13 -8.74
C ALA A 186 4.33 -18.29 -8.84
N VAL A 187 5.03 -18.46 -7.71
CA VAL A 187 6.49 -18.43 -7.66
C VAL A 187 7.10 -19.76 -7.24
N MET A 188 8.32 -20.00 -7.70
CA MET A 188 9.12 -21.18 -7.39
C MET A 188 10.58 -20.78 -7.14
N ASN A 189 11.42 -21.75 -6.72
CA ASN A 189 12.87 -21.59 -6.59
C ASN A 189 13.27 -20.35 -5.77
N CYS A 190 12.61 -20.13 -4.64
CA CYS A 190 12.84 -18.97 -3.79
C CYS A 190 14.10 -19.12 -2.96
N GLN A 191 14.84 -18.02 -2.80
CA GLN A 191 15.98 -17.90 -1.88
C GLN A 191 15.86 -16.62 -1.06
N GLU A 192 16.30 -16.70 0.19
CA GLU A 192 16.16 -15.63 1.18
C GLU A 192 17.50 -15.03 1.57
N TYR A 193 17.45 -13.77 2.00
CA TYR A 193 18.60 -13.00 2.45
C TYR A 193 18.23 -12.15 3.66
N ASP A 194 19.21 -11.95 4.51
CA ASP A 194 19.17 -11.00 5.61
C ASP A 194 19.58 -9.60 5.15
N GLY A 195 18.82 -8.60 5.59
CA GLY A 195 19.26 -7.21 5.53
C GLY A 195 20.45 -7.02 6.46
N VAL A 196 21.58 -6.60 5.91
CA VAL A 196 22.81 -6.37 6.67
C VAL A 196 23.18 -4.90 6.64
N PHE A 197 23.90 -4.45 7.68
CA PHE A 197 24.42 -3.09 7.72
C PHE A 197 25.56 -2.93 6.70
N GLN A 198 25.37 -1.99 5.77
CA GLN A 198 26.42 -1.56 4.85
C GLN A 198 26.43 -0.03 4.80
N TRP A 199 27.58 0.56 5.09
CA TRP A 199 27.78 2.01 5.06
C TRP A 199 28.25 2.46 3.69
N GLN A 200 27.69 3.56 3.20
CA GLN A 200 28.11 4.23 1.97
C GLN A 200 28.59 5.65 2.31
N ALA A 201 29.80 6.02 1.87
CA ALA A 201 30.30 7.38 2.00
C ALA A 201 29.43 8.36 1.20
N VAL A 202 29.12 9.52 1.79
CA VAL A 202 28.45 10.61 1.09
C VAL A 202 29.43 11.21 0.09
N LYS A 203 29.10 11.18 -1.19
CA LYS A 203 29.86 11.91 -2.21
C LYS A 203 29.42 13.37 -2.14
N ASN A 204 30.37 14.23 -1.80
CA ASN A 204 30.22 15.69 -1.87
C ASN A 204 30.45 16.18 -3.29
#